data_AF-A0A532C7K0-F1
#
_entry.id   AF-A0A532C7K0-F1
#
_cell.length_a   1.000
_cell.length_b   1.000
_cell.length_c   1.000
_cell.angle_alpha   90.00
_cell.angle_beta   90.00
_cell.angle_gamma   90.00
#
_symmetry.space_group_name_H-M   'P 1'
#
loop_
_entity.id
_entity.type
_entity.pdbx_description
1 polymer ?
#
loop_
_entity_poly.entity_id
_entity_poly.type
_entity_poly.pdbx_seq_one_letter_code
_entity_poly.pdbx_strand_id
1 'polypeptide(L)'
;MMTPPTTEHFEIALNTSAGQITTAVEVPTGFVPVTAIVPLIRRFGEEAQALEVARSTDAGKAPSCHKGCAACCRMLVPLSAPEAFALGEWVGSRPMDQQDRIVARLAEAKTRLLSQGLWERLSELCNAPEQPKDDALEMMNREYYALRLPCPFLEEEVCTIYEARPAACRELMVSSPPERCDDLINNSVDPISAPILVSTVLGLLWQELTKSPTRLIPLPVALDWAKGHEQENQLTWKGVELLDRALDKTWRFLSQSLLRSNQGSVK
;
A
#
# COMPACT_ATOMS: atom_id res chain seq x y z
N MET A 1 20.07 -12.52 28.45
CA MET A 1 19.51 -11.16 28.57
C MET A 1 19.88 -10.42 27.30
N MET A 2 18.94 -10.21 26.38
CA MET A 2 19.17 -9.36 25.20
C MET A 2 19.06 -7.91 25.64
N THR A 3 20.14 -7.15 25.53
CA THR A 3 20.12 -5.69 25.71
C THR A 3 19.09 -5.12 24.75
N PRO A 4 18.14 -4.26 25.19
CA PRO A 4 17.20 -3.64 24.27
C PRO A 4 17.98 -2.90 23.17
N PRO A 5 17.56 -3.02 21.90
CA PRO A 5 18.25 -2.35 20.81
C PRO A 5 18.27 -0.85 21.09
N THR A 6 19.45 -0.23 20.95
CA THR A 6 19.60 1.21 21.12
C THR A 6 18.72 1.92 20.08
N THR A 7 17.88 2.84 20.52
CA THR A 7 17.02 3.65 19.66
C THR A 7 17.48 5.10 19.65
N GLU A 8 17.27 5.78 18.53
CA GLU A 8 17.39 7.22 18.40
C GLU A 8 16.01 7.84 18.21
N HIS A 9 15.81 9.01 18.81
CA HIS A 9 14.56 9.76 18.71
C HIS A 9 14.71 10.87 17.69
N PHE A 10 13.75 10.96 16.77
CA PHE A 10 13.69 12.02 15.76
C PHE A 10 12.35 12.74 15.84
N GLU A 11 12.38 14.06 15.71
CA GLU A 11 11.19 14.86 15.42
C GLU A 11 11.16 15.14 13.92
N ILE A 12 10.12 14.65 13.24
CA ILE A 12 9.98 14.77 11.79
C ILE A 12 8.80 15.70 11.50
N ALA A 13 9.06 16.72 10.69
CA ALA A 13 8.05 17.61 10.16
C ALA A 13 7.91 17.44 8.64
N LEU A 14 6.70 17.12 8.17
CA LEU A 14 6.40 16.96 6.75
C LEU A 14 5.36 18.00 6.32
N ASN A 15 5.66 18.80 5.30
CA ASN A 15 4.72 19.75 4.73
C ASN A 15 3.91 19.09 3.61
N THR A 16 2.59 19.20 3.68
CA THR A 16 1.64 18.67 2.71
C THR A 16 0.81 19.79 2.09
N SER A 17 0.04 19.49 1.05
CA SER A 17 -0.93 20.41 0.44
C SER A 17 -2.07 20.84 1.37
N ALA A 18 -2.35 20.09 2.43
CA ALA A 18 -3.44 20.35 3.37
C ALA A 18 -2.98 20.79 4.76
N GLY A 19 -1.67 20.85 5.02
CA GLY A 19 -1.12 21.24 6.31
C GLY A 19 0.23 20.60 6.62
N GLN A 20 0.69 20.75 7.86
CA GLN A 20 1.94 20.18 8.34
C GLN A 20 1.66 19.00 9.27
N ILE A 21 2.46 17.95 9.10
CA ILE A 21 2.53 16.80 10.00
C ILE A 21 3.75 16.99 10.89
N THR A 22 3.61 16.71 12.19
CA THR A 22 4.74 16.66 13.12
C THR A 22 4.62 15.42 13.98
N THR A 23 5.57 14.50 13.84
CA THR A 23 5.54 13.22 14.53
C THR A 23 6.92 12.88 15.07
N ALA A 24 6.95 12.46 16.34
CA ALA A 24 8.14 11.91 16.97
C ALA A 24 8.24 10.41 16.64
N VAL A 25 9.44 9.96 16.27
CA VAL A 25 9.70 8.57 15.91
C VAL A 25 10.90 8.02 16.68
N GLU A 26 10.80 6.75 17.06
CA GLU A 26 11.90 5.98 17.62
C GLU A 26 12.42 5.03 16.55
N VAL A 27 13.73 5.11 16.28
CA VAL A 27 14.36 4.34 15.22
C VAL A 27 15.47 3.48 15.80
N PRO A 28 15.47 2.17 15.57
CA PRO A 28 16.60 1.31 15.93
C PRO A 28 17.89 1.77 15.23
N THR A 29 18.98 1.93 15.98
CA THR A 29 20.29 2.23 15.40
C THR A 29 20.98 1.00 14.83
N GLY A 30 20.53 -0.19 15.24
CA GLY A 30 20.97 -1.49 14.74
C GLY A 30 20.45 -1.83 13.36
N PHE A 31 20.84 -3.02 12.89
CA PHE A 31 20.37 -3.59 11.63
C PHE A 31 18.98 -4.21 11.82
N VAL A 32 18.03 -3.81 10.97
CA VAL A 32 16.64 -4.26 10.98
C VAL A 32 16.20 -4.65 9.57
N PRO A 33 15.20 -5.55 9.42
CA PRO A 33 14.65 -5.87 8.11
C PRO A 33 13.95 -4.64 7.51
N VAL A 34 13.78 -4.63 6.18
CA VAL A 34 13.05 -3.54 5.51
C VAL A 34 11.61 -3.41 6.01
N THR A 35 10.99 -4.50 6.48
CA THR A 35 9.62 -4.49 7.02
C THR A 35 9.47 -3.58 8.24
N ALA A 36 10.55 -3.32 8.98
CA ALA A 36 10.53 -2.43 10.14
C ALA A 36 10.16 -0.97 9.80
N ILE A 37 10.40 -0.51 8.57
CA ILE A 37 10.09 0.88 8.16
C ILE A 37 8.63 1.03 7.69
N VAL A 38 7.96 -0.07 7.32
CA VAL A 38 6.62 -0.05 6.71
C VAL A 38 5.58 0.64 7.59
N PRO A 39 5.45 0.32 8.90
CA PRO A 39 4.45 0.98 9.74
C PRO A 39 4.68 2.50 9.86
N LEU A 40 5.94 2.93 9.83
CA LEU A 40 6.28 4.35 9.97
C LEU A 40 5.90 5.15 8.71
N ILE A 41 6.30 4.68 7.53
CA ILE A 41 5.97 5.38 6.28
C ILE A 41 4.46 5.35 6.03
N ARG A 42 3.80 4.24 6.38
CA ARG A 42 2.34 4.16 6.33
C ARG A 42 1.68 5.17 7.26
N ARG A 43 2.20 5.38 8.48
CA ARG A 43 1.70 6.42 9.40
C ARG A 43 1.81 7.81 8.78
N PHE A 44 2.92 8.15 8.11
CA PHE A 44 3.04 9.44 7.42
C PHE A 44 1.99 9.60 6.31
N GLY A 45 1.76 8.55 5.52
CA GLY A 45 0.68 8.55 4.52
C GLY A 45 -0.69 8.77 5.15
N GLU A 46 -1.00 8.07 6.24
CA GLU A 46 -2.27 8.20 6.99
C GLU A 46 -2.47 9.60 7.60
N GLU A 47 -1.44 10.17 8.23
CA GLU A 47 -1.48 11.52 8.78
C GLU A 47 -1.67 12.57 7.68
N ALA A 48 -0.98 12.41 6.55
CA ALA A 48 -1.14 13.30 5.40
C ALA A 48 -2.53 13.20 4.77
N GLN A 49 -3.04 11.97 4.66
CA GLN A 49 -4.37 11.68 4.16
C GLN A 49 -5.46 12.22 5.09
N ALA A 50 -5.25 12.19 6.41
CA ALA A 50 -6.18 12.74 7.39
C ALA A 50 -6.34 14.26 7.24
N LEU A 51 -5.25 14.99 6.94
CA LEU A 51 -5.32 16.43 6.63
C LEU A 51 -6.16 16.68 5.36
N GLU A 52 -5.99 15.85 4.33
CA GLU A 52 -6.79 15.95 3.09
C GLU A 52 -8.27 15.61 3.32
N VAL A 53 -8.57 14.64 4.18
CA VAL A 53 -9.94 14.30 4.59
C VAL A 53 -10.58 15.46 5.36
N ALA A 54 -9.85 16.08 6.29
CA ALA A 54 -10.34 17.24 7.03
C ALA A 54 -10.64 18.41 6.07
N ARG A 55 -9.69 18.75 5.20
CA ARG A 55 -9.86 19.78 4.15
C ARG A 55 -11.05 19.50 3.24
N SER A 56 -11.23 18.25 2.81
CA SER A 56 -12.37 17.83 1.98
C SER A 56 -13.69 17.96 2.73
N THR A 57 -13.72 17.59 4.01
CA THR A 57 -14.90 17.68 4.88
C THR A 57 -15.31 19.14 5.12
N ASP A 58 -14.36 20.03 5.38
CA ASP A 58 -14.59 21.47 5.53
C ASP A 58 -15.15 22.10 4.24
N ALA A 59 -14.80 21.54 3.08
CA ALA A 59 -15.37 21.90 1.78
C ALA A 59 -16.73 21.24 1.49
N GLY A 60 -17.35 20.57 2.45
CA GLY A 60 -18.64 19.88 2.31
C GLY A 60 -18.57 18.55 1.55
N LYS A 61 -17.36 18.00 1.36
CA LYS A 61 -17.08 16.76 0.63
C LYS A 61 -16.49 15.70 1.57
N ALA A 62 -17.24 15.33 2.59
CA ALA A 62 -16.81 14.30 3.53
C ALA A 62 -16.62 12.93 2.82
N PRO A 63 -15.72 12.06 3.31
CA PRO A 63 -15.57 10.72 2.75
C PRO A 63 -16.87 9.92 2.87
N SER A 64 -17.24 9.20 1.80
CA SER A 64 -18.37 8.25 1.84
C SER A 64 -17.96 6.85 2.30
N CYS A 65 -16.65 6.58 2.40
CA CYS A 65 -16.12 5.32 2.85
C CYS A 65 -16.44 5.06 4.33
N HIS A 66 -16.96 3.87 4.64
CA HIS A 66 -17.23 3.44 6.02
C HIS A 66 -16.89 1.95 6.20
N LYS A 67 -16.86 1.47 7.46
CA LYS A 67 -16.72 0.04 7.75
C LYS A 67 -17.87 -0.73 7.08
N GLY A 68 -17.55 -1.79 6.33
CA GLY A 68 -18.52 -2.53 5.53
C GLY A 68 -18.60 -2.08 4.06
N CYS A 69 -17.99 -0.93 3.70
CA CYS A 69 -17.77 -0.59 2.30
C CYS A 69 -16.57 -1.40 1.76
N ALA A 70 -16.80 -2.15 0.69
CA ALA A 70 -15.85 -3.13 0.17
C ALA A 70 -15.77 -3.13 -1.37
N ALA A 71 -16.18 -2.04 -2.01
CA ALA A 71 -15.99 -1.83 -3.45
C ALA A 71 -14.50 -1.91 -3.83
N CYS A 72 -13.63 -1.24 -3.07
CA CYS A 72 -12.18 -1.31 -3.30
C CYS A 72 -11.57 -2.68 -3.01
N CYS A 73 -12.23 -3.51 -2.18
CA CYS A 73 -11.79 -4.87 -1.87
C CYS A 73 -11.99 -5.85 -3.04
N ARG A 74 -12.50 -5.37 -4.19
CA ARG A 74 -12.63 -6.14 -5.44
C ARG A 74 -11.75 -5.57 -6.56
N MET A 75 -10.85 -4.63 -6.23
CA MET A 75 -9.86 -4.06 -7.15
C MET A 75 -8.51 -4.77 -7.04
N LEU A 76 -7.67 -4.59 -8.05
CA LEU A 76 -6.29 -5.10 -8.02
C LEU A 76 -5.42 -4.18 -7.18
N VAL A 77 -5.26 -4.51 -5.89
CA VAL A 77 -4.46 -3.71 -4.96
C VAL A 77 -2.97 -3.95 -5.21
N PRO A 78 -2.16 -2.91 -5.52
CA PRO A 78 -0.71 -3.02 -5.63
C PRO A 78 -0.03 -2.91 -4.25
N LEU A 79 0.97 -3.74 -4.01
CA LEU A 79 1.87 -3.67 -2.85
C LEU A 79 3.29 -3.40 -3.31
N SER A 80 4.07 -2.72 -2.48
CA SER A 80 5.53 -2.77 -2.59
C SER A 80 6.11 -4.08 -2.06
N ALA A 81 7.36 -4.40 -2.41
CA ALA A 81 8.08 -5.54 -1.83
C ALA A 81 8.12 -5.51 -0.28
N PRO A 82 8.47 -4.37 0.37
CA PRO A 82 8.40 -4.28 1.83
C PRO A 82 6.99 -4.54 2.40
N GLU A 83 5.93 -4.07 1.74
CA GLU A 83 4.56 -4.37 2.18
C GLU A 83 4.17 -5.83 2.00
N ALA A 84 4.59 -6.48 0.90
CA ALA A 84 4.32 -7.90 0.67
C ALA A 84 5.00 -8.77 1.73
N PHE A 85 6.25 -8.45 2.09
CA PHE A 85 6.95 -9.11 3.19
C PHE A 85 6.28 -8.87 4.53
N ALA A 86 5.96 -7.61 4.86
CA ALA A 86 5.29 -7.27 6.12
C ALA A 86 3.91 -7.94 6.25
N LEU A 87 3.18 -8.08 5.14
CA LEU A 87 1.91 -8.80 5.10
C LEU A 87 2.11 -10.30 5.34
N GLY A 88 3.14 -10.92 4.74
CA GLY A 88 3.51 -12.31 5.00
C GLY A 88 3.86 -12.57 6.46
N GLU A 89 4.68 -11.71 7.07
CA GLU A 89 5.02 -11.74 8.50
C GLU A 89 3.77 -11.59 9.38
N TRP A 90 2.89 -10.66 9.03
CA TRP A 90 1.63 -10.46 9.75
C TRP A 90 0.76 -11.72 9.71
N VAL A 91 0.57 -12.32 8.53
CA VAL A 91 -0.20 -13.57 8.36
C VAL A 91 0.43 -14.70 9.17
N GLY A 92 1.75 -14.89 9.05
CA GLY A 92 2.48 -15.92 9.80
C GLY A 92 2.43 -15.77 11.32
N SER A 93 2.20 -14.54 11.82
CA SER A 93 2.02 -14.26 13.25
C SER A 93 0.61 -14.53 13.79
N ARG A 94 -0.36 -14.87 12.93
CA ARG A 94 -1.75 -15.15 13.35
C ARG A 94 -1.89 -16.57 13.93
N PRO A 95 -2.94 -16.83 14.73
CA PRO A 95 -3.33 -18.20 15.07
C PRO A 95 -3.52 -19.10 13.84
N MET A 96 -3.21 -20.39 13.96
CA MET A 96 -3.28 -21.35 12.84
C MET A 96 -4.65 -21.38 12.15
N ASP A 97 -5.76 -21.29 12.90
CA ASP A 97 -7.11 -21.24 12.34
C ASP A 97 -7.36 -20.02 11.45
N GLN A 98 -6.76 -18.87 11.79
CA GLN A 98 -6.82 -17.66 10.97
C GLN A 98 -5.94 -17.80 9.72
N GLN A 99 -4.74 -18.39 9.86
CA GLN A 99 -3.86 -18.67 8.74
C GLN A 99 -4.53 -19.60 7.72
N ASP A 100 -5.13 -20.70 8.18
CA ASP A 100 -5.80 -21.69 7.33
C ASP A 100 -6.96 -21.07 6.54
N ARG A 101 -7.76 -20.19 7.17
CA ARG A 101 -8.83 -19.46 6.48
C ARG A 101 -8.30 -18.53 5.39
N ILE A 102 -7.22 -17.81 5.67
CA ILE A 102 -6.57 -16.91 4.70
C ILE A 102 -6.02 -17.74 3.53
N VAL A 103 -5.31 -18.82 3.82
CA VAL A 103 -4.74 -19.74 2.80
C VAL A 103 -5.84 -20.34 1.93
N ALA A 104 -6.97 -20.76 2.52
CA ALA A 104 -8.10 -21.30 1.77
C ALA A 104 -8.69 -20.27 0.79
N ARG A 105 -8.90 -19.02 1.22
CA ARG A 105 -9.41 -17.96 0.34
C ARG A 105 -8.41 -17.54 -0.74
N LEU A 106 -7.11 -17.53 -0.43
CA LEU A 106 -6.05 -17.31 -1.42
C LEU A 106 -6.03 -18.43 -2.46
N ALA A 107 -6.18 -19.69 -2.03
CA ALA A 107 -6.26 -20.83 -2.94
C ALA A 107 -7.49 -20.72 -3.85
N GLU A 108 -8.65 -20.34 -3.33
CA GLU A 108 -9.85 -20.10 -4.13
C GLU A 108 -9.63 -18.97 -5.15
N ALA A 109 -9.10 -17.82 -4.72
CA ALA A 109 -8.78 -16.70 -5.61
C ALA A 109 -7.79 -17.12 -6.71
N LYS A 110 -6.75 -17.89 -6.35
CA LYS A 110 -5.77 -18.46 -7.30
C LYS A 110 -6.43 -19.38 -8.32
N THR A 111 -7.30 -20.30 -7.91
CA THR A 111 -8.05 -21.18 -8.84
C THR A 111 -8.90 -20.36 -9.81
N ARG A 112 -9.57 -19.31 -9.32
CA ARG A 112 -10.36 -18.42 -10.19
C ARG A 112 -9.48 -17.67 -11.18
N LEU A 113 -8.34 -17.13 -10.75
CA LEU A 113 -7.40 -16.43 -11.63
C LEU A 113 -6.75 -17.34 -12.67
N LEU A 114 -6.38 -18.57 -12.29
CA LEU A 114 -5.86 -19.59 -13.21
C LEU A 114 -6.87 -19.92 -14.31
N SER A 115 -8.17 -20.06 -13.96
CA SER A 115 -9.22 -20.34 -14.94
C SER A 115 -9.39 -19.25 -16.01
N GLN A 116 -8.86 -18.05 -15.76
CA GLN A 116 -8.90 -16.89 -16.65
C GLN A 116 -7.53 -16.57 -17.28
N GLY A 117 -6.49 -17.36 -16.99
CA GLY A 117 -5.11 -17.09 -17.42
C GLY A 117 -4.51 -15.80 -16.84
N LEU A 118 -5.11 -15.23 -15.79
CA LEU A 118 -4.61 -14.01 -15.15
C LEU A 118 -3.54 -14.30 -14.12
N TRP A 119 -3.54 -15.50 -13.51
CA TRP A 119 -2.57 -15.84 -12.47
C TRP A 119 -1.13 -15.79 -12.99
N GLU A 120 -0.88 -16.41 -14.14
CA GLU A 120 0.42 -16.45 -14.81
C GLU A 120 0.88 -15.04 -15.15
N ARG A 121 0.00 -14.23 -15.76
CA ARG A 121 0.30 -12.84 -16.14
C ARG A 121 0.62 -11.94 -14.94
N LEU A 122 -0.11 -12.10 -13.83
CA LEU A 122 0.17 -11.38 -12.57
C LEU A 122 1.48 -11.84 -11.94
N SER A 123 1.80 -13.13 -12.04
CA SER A 123 3.06 -13.69 -11.53
C SER A 123 4.24 -13.23 -12.38
N GLU A 124 4.10 -13.20 -13.70
CA GLU A 124 5.10 -12.69 -14.64
C GLU A 124 5.36 -11.20 -14.43
N LEU A 125 4.32 -10.40 -14.18
CA LEU A 125 4.44 -8.98 -13.84
C LEU A 125 5.41 -8.74 -12.66
N CYS A 126 5.37 -9.62 -11.66
CA CYS A 126 6.22 -9.50 -10.48
C CYS A 126 7.68 -9.87 -10.75
N ASN A 127 7.93 -10.72 -11.75
CA ASN A 127 9.25 -11.31 -12.05
C ASN A 127 9.90 -10.78 -13.34
N ALA A 128 9.17 -10.00 -14.14
CA ALA A 128 9.67 -9.45 -15.40
C ALA A 128 10.94 -8.62 -15.15
N PRO A 129 11.87 -8.50 -16.12
CA PRO A 129 13.05 -7.65 -16.00
C PRO A 129 12.72 -6.16 -16.19
N GLU A 130 11.68 -5.84 -16.97
CA GLU A 130 11.26 -4.48 -17.27
C GLU A 130 9.87 -4.19 -16.69
N GLN A 131 9.55 -2.92 -16.46
CA GLN A 131 8.17 -2.54 -16.13
C GLN A 131 7.30 -2.67 -17.39
N PRO A 132 6.10 -3.27 -17.28
CA PRO A 132 5.16 -3.25 -18.40
C PRO A 132 4.75 -1.80 -18.71
N LYS A 133 4.36 -1.60 -19.96
CA LYS A 133 3.76 -0.34 -20.40
C LYS A 133 2.42 -0.10 -19.69
N ASP A 134 2.07 1.16 -19.47
CA ASP A 134 0.85 1.58 -18.78
C ASP A 134 -0.42 0.93 -19.37
N ASP A 135 -0.53 0.86 -20.70
CA ASP A 135 -1.68 0.24 -21.37
C ASP A 135 -1.85 -1.25 -21.04
N ALA A 136 -0.74 -1.99 -20.89
CA ALA A 136 -0.78 -3.41 -20.55
C ALA A 136 -1.21 -3.62 -19.09
N LEU A 137 -0.77 -2.72 -18.20
CA LEU A 137 -1.18 -2.74 -16.79
C LEU A 137 -2.66 -2.37 -16.65
N GLU A 138 -3.14 -1.35 -17.38
CA GLU A 138 -4.54 -0.93 -17.38
C GLU A 138 -5.47 -2.04 -17.90
N MET A 139 -5.08 -2.72 -18.98
CA MET A 139 -5.83 -3.87 -19.49
C MET A 139 -5.95 -4.98 -18.43
N MET A 140 -4.86 -5.31 -17.76
CA MET A 140 -4.85 -6.32 -16.69
C MET A 140 -5.70 -5.89 -15.49
N ASN A 141 -5.64 -4.62 -15.10
CA ASN A 141 -6.49 -4.05 -14.04
C ASN A 141 -7.97 -4.21 -14.38
N ARG A 142 -8.37 -3.92 -15.63
CA ARG A 142 -9.77 -4.06 -16.09
C ARG A 142 -10.24 -5.50 -16.10
N GLU A 143 -9.41 -6.42 -16.59
CA GLU A 143 -9.71 -7.85 -16.60
C GLU A 143 -9.89 -8.39 -15.19
N TYR A 144 -8.98 -8.05 -14.27
CA TYR A 144 -9.11 -8.44 -12.86
C TYR A 144 -10.37 -7.85 -12.21
N TYR A 145 -10.62 -6.55 -12.42
CA TYR A 145 -11.79 -5.86 -11.88
C TYR A 145 -13.11 -6.48 -12.37
N ALA A 146 -13.17 -6.91 -13.63
CA ALA A 146 -14.35 -7.56 -14.20
C ALA A 146 -14.71 -8.89 -13.48
N LEU A 147 -13.74 -9.56 -12.86
CA LEU A 147 -14.00 -10.80 -12.11
C LEU A 147 -14.73 -10.57 -10.79
N ARG A 148 -14.67 -9.35 -10.24
CA ARG A 148 -15.27 -8.97 -8.95
C ARG A 148 -14.91 -9.92 -7.80
N LEU A 149 -13.70 -10.50 -7.85
CA LEU A 149 -13.22 -11.41 -6.82
C LEU A 149 -13.09 -10.63 -5.50
N PRO A 150 -13.68 -11.10 -4.41
CA PRO A 150 -13.45 -10.51 -3.11
C PRO A 150 -11.98 -10.70 -2.72
N CYS A 151 -11.40 -9.69 -2.08
CA CYS A 151 -10.07 -9.78 -1.48
C CYS A 151 -10.01 -11.01 -0.55
N PRO A 152 -8.93 -11.82 -0.58
CA PRO A 152 -8.77 -12.98 0.30
C PRO A 152 -8.84 -12.66 1.81
N PHE A 153 -8.69 -11.38 2.17
CA PHE A 153 -8.77 -10.89 3.55
C PHE A 153 -10.13 -10.28 3.91
N LEU A 154 -11.15 -10.44 3.07
CA LEU A 154 -12.50 -9.93 3.31
C LEU A 154 -13.36 -11.02 3.98
N GLU A 155 -14.01 -10.67 5.08
CA GLU A 155 -15.01 -11.49 5.78
C GLU A 155 -16.24 -10.64 6.04
N GLU A 156 -17.40 -11.04 5.50
CA GLU A 156 -18.66 -10.31 5.67
C GLU A 156 -18.53 -8.82 5.33
N GLU A 157 -17.83 -8.51 4.23
CA GLU A 157 -17.50 -7.14 3.76
C GLU A 157 -16.66 -6.32 4.76
N VAL A 158 -16.03 -6.97 5.76
CA VAL A 158 -15.09 -6.39 6.71
C VAL A 158 -13.69 -6.95 6.46
N CYS A 159 -12.70 -6.06 6.41
CA CYS A 159 -11.31 -6.46 6.21
C CYS A 159 -10.73 -7.02 7.52
N THR A 160 -10.30 -8.28 7.49
CA THR A 160 -9.68 -8.96 8.65
C THR A 160 -8.26 -8.49 8.94
N ILE A 161 -7.62 -7.86 7.95
CA ILE A 161 -6.27 -7.31 8.06
C ILE A 161 -6.27 -5.80 8.25
N TYR A 162 -7.32 -5.19 8.83
CA TYR A 162 -7.47 -3.73 8.88
C TYR A 162 -6.17 -3.01 9.30
N GLU A 163 -5.52 -3.45 10.39
CA GLU A 163 -4.26 -2.90 10.88
C GLU A 163 -3.04 -3.16 9.98
N ALA A 164 -3.07 -4.24 9.19
CA ALA A 164 -2.02 -4.63 8.25
C ALA A 164 -2.33 -4.26 6.79
N ARG A 165 -3.42 -3.51 6.53
CA ARG A 165 -3.79 -3.07 5.19
C ARG A 165 -2.59 -2.41 4.49
N PRO A 166 -2.31 -2.81 3.23
CA PRO A 166 -1.41 -2.07 2.36
C PRO A 166 -1.83 -0.60 2.26
N ALA A 167 -0.87 0.28 2.00
CA ALA A 167 -1.15 1.70 1.98
C ALA A 167 -2.10 2.09 0.84
N ALA A 168 -2.01 1.45 -0.33
CA ALA A 168 -2.97 1.63 -1.42
C ALA A 168 -4.43 1.42 -0.97
N CYS A 169 -4.71 0.48 -0.05
CA CYS A 169 -6.06 0.26 0.50
C CYS A 169 -6.57 1.42 1.37
N ARG A 170 -5.66 2.24 1.92
CA ARG A 170 -5.95 3.35 2.84
C ARG A 170 -6.02 4.69 2.10
N GLU A 171 -5.32 4.79 0.98
CA GLU A 171 -5.24 5.96 0.10
C GLU A 171 -6.46 6.07 -0.86
N LEU A 172 -7.20 4.97 -1.05
CA LEU A 172 -8.39 4.93 -1.91
C LEU A 172 -9.65 5.39 -1.15
N MET A 173 -9.83 6.70 -1.05
CA MET A 173 -11.04 7.32 -0.51
C MET A 173 -11.74 8.22 -1.52
N VAL A 174 -13.06 8.28 -1.43
CA VAL A 174 -13.89 9.15 -2.28
C VAL A 174 -14.90 9.90 -1.42
N SER A 175 -15.35 11.05 -1.94
CA SER A 175 -16.41 11.89 -1.37
C SER A 175 -17.73 11.80 -2.14
N SER A 176 -17.72 11.16 -3.31
CA SER A 176 -18.92 10.87 -4.09
C SER A 176 -19.82 9.83 -3.39
N PRO A 177 -21.12 9.74 -3.73
CA PRO A 177 -22.01 8.71 -3.20
C PRO A 177 -21.42 7.30 -3.35
N PRO A 178 -21.52 6.43 -2.32
CA PRO A 178 -20.83 5.14 -2.29
C PRO A 178 -21.30 4.18 -3.38
N GLU A 179 -22.55 4.31 -3.86
CA GLU A 179 -23.12 3.49 -4.94
C GLU A 179 -22.35 3.67 -6.26
N ARG A 180 -21.64 4.80 -6.43
CA ARG A 180 -20.78 4.99 -7.60
C ARG A 180 -19.58 4.06 -7.60
N CYS A 181 -19.11 3.62 -6.44
CA CYS A 181 -17.98 2.71 -6.32
C CYS A 181 -18.32 1.28 -6.78
N ASP A 182 -19.60 0.92 -6.90
CA ASP A 182 -20.00 -0.40 -7.39
C ASP A 182 -19.56 -0.64 -8.84
N ASP A 183 -19.43 0.44 -9.64
CA ASP A 183 -18.94 0.35 -11.01
C ASP A 183 -18.09 1.56 -11.43
N LEU A 184 -16.83 1.57 -11.01
CA LEU A 184 -15.82 2.57 -11.36
C LEU A 184 -15.51 2.68 -12.86
N ILE A 185 -15.93 1.71 -13.70
CA ILE A 185 -15.75 1.84 -15.16
C ILE A 185 -16.75 2.82 -15.74
N ASN A 186 -17.99 2.77 -15.26
CA ASN A 186 -19.10 3.53 -15.82
C ASN A 186 -19.50 4.74 -14.95
N ASN A 187 -19.12 4.74 -13.68
CA ASN A 187 -19.47 5.79 -12.72
C ASN A 187 -18.23 6.58 -12.31
N SER A 188 -18.28 7.89 -12.51
CA SER A 188 -17.24 8.79 -12.01
C SER A 188 -17.36 8.97 -10.50
N VAL A 189 -16.24 8.84 -9.79
CA VAL A 189 -16.12 9.10 -8.36
C VAL A 189 -15.32 10.37 -8.11
N ASP A 190 -15.49 10.94 -6.93
CA ASP A 190 -14.77 12.14 -6.49
C ASP A 190 -13.67 11.75 -5.49
N PRO A 191 -12.45 11.38 -5.94
CA PRO A 191 -11.39 10.91 -5.06
C PRO A 191 -10.90 12.02 -4.12
N ILE A 192 -10.59 11.63 -2.89
CA ILE A 192 -9.87 12.48 -1.93
C ILE A 192 -8.38 12.26 -2.18
N SER A 193 -7.62 13.36 -2.28
CA SER A 193 -6.20 13.32 -2.64
C SER A 193 -5.39 12.49 -1.64
N ALA A 194 -4.51 11.63 -2.15
CA ALA A 194 -3.47 10.96 -1.39
C ALA A 194 -2.12 11.64 -1.68
N PRO A 195 -1.61 12.51 -0.78
CA PRO A 195 -0.44 13.34 -1.06
C PRO A 195 0.88 12.56 -1.03
N ILE A 196 0.86 11.36 -0.43
CA ILE A 196 1.98 10.42 -0.39
C ILE A 196 1.44 9.08 -0.93
N LEU A 197 2.09 8.55 -1.96
CA LEU A 197 1.82 7.19 -2.47
C LEU A 197 2.79 6.23 -1.78
N VAL A 198 2.42 5.73 -0.60
CA VAL A 198 3.36 5.02 0.30
C VAL A 198 3.88 3.74 -0.32
N SER A 199 3.04 2.97 -1.04
CA SER A 199 3.51 1.78 -1.75
C SER A 199 4.57 2.14 -2.80
N THR A 200 4.45 3.28 -3.47
CA THR A 200 5.49 3.75 -4.40
C THR A 200 6.76 4.18 -3.67
N VAL A 201 6.64 4.89 -2.54
CA VAL A 201 7.77 5.28 -1.69
C VAL A 201 8.56 4.05 -1.23
N LEU A 202 7.87 3.03 -0.71
CA LEU A 202 8.50 1.79 -0.23
C LEU A 202 9.07 0.96 -1.39
N GLY A 203 8.43 0.96 -2.55
CA GLY A 203 8.96 0.33 -3.77
C GLY A 203 10.25 0.98 -4.26
N LEU A 204 10.33 2.31 -4.25
CA LEU A 204 11.54 3.05 -4.61
C LEU A 204 12.67 2.87 -3.58
N LEU A 205 12.33 2.83 -2.29
CA LEU A 205 13.28 2.47 -1.24
C LEU A 205 13.87 1.08 -1.51
N TRP A 206 13.01 0.09 -1.76
CA TRP A 206 13.45 -1.27 -2.07
C TRP A 206 14.39 -1.31 -3.28
N GLN A 207 14.00 -0.67 -4.39
CA GLN A 207 14.84 -0.55 -5.58
C GLN A 207 16.22 0.03 -5.25
N GLU A 208 16.30 1.07 -4.41
CA GLU A 208 17.58 1.66 -4.07
C GLU A 208 18.47 0.70 -3.26
N LEU A 209 17.87 -0.01 -2.30
CA LEU A 209 18.57 -0.90 -1.38
C LEU A 209 19.07 -2.17 -2.07
N THR A 210 18.30 -2.74 -2.99
CA THR A 210 18.59 -4.04 -3.61
C THR A 210 19.08 -3.93 -5.05
N LYS A 211 19.00 -2.74 -5.65
CA LYS A 211 19.22 -2.52 -7.10
C LYS A 211 18.28 -3.34 -7.98
N SER A 212 17.15 -3.80 -7.42
CA SER A 212 16.09 -4.43 -8.20
C SER A 212 15.23 -3.37 -8.90
N PRO A 213 14.52 -3.73 -9.97
CA PRO A 213 13.47 -2.88 -10.52
C PRO A 213 12.39 -2.56 -9.47
N THR A 214 11.80 -1.36 -9.54
CA THR A 214 10.60 -1.04 -8.76
C THR A 214 9.44 -1.89 -9.28
N ARG A 215 8.85 -2.70 -8.39
CA ARG A 215 7.74 -3.60 -8.71
C ARG A 215 6.57 -3.30 -7.78
N LEU A 216 5.38 -3.22 -8.38
CA LEU A 216 4.13 -3.30 -7.66
C LEU A 216 3.64 -4.73 -7.77
N ILE A 217 3.52 -5.39 -6.63
CA ILE A 217 3.13 -6.79 -6.48
C ILE A 217 1.62 -6.82 -6.22
N PRO A 218 0.80 -7.37 -7.12
CA PRO A 218 -0.63 -7.45 -6.91
C PRO A 218 -0.97 -8.32 -5.69
N LEU A 219 -1.90 -7.86 -4.85
CA LEU A 219 -2.29 -8.53 -3.61
C LEU A 219 -2.58 -10.04 -3.75
N PRO A 220 -3.29 -10.51 -4.80
CA PRO A 220 -3.60 -11.94 -4.93
C PRO A 220 -2.37 -12.85 -5.04
N VAL A 221 -1.25 -12.34 -5.54
CA VAL A 221 0.02 -13.08 -5.70
C VAL A 221 1.05 -12.69 -4.64
N ALA A 222 0.75 -11.74 -3.77
CA ALA A 222 1.74 -11.13 -2.87
C ALA A 222 2.36 -12.09 -1.86
N LEU A 223 1.57 -13.02 -1.29
CA LEU A 223 2.12 -14.00 -0.33
C LEU A 223 2.97 -15.08 -1.02
N ASP A 224 2.55 -15.55 -2.20
CA ASP A 224 3.34 -16.48 -3.01
C ASP A 224 4.65 -15.83 -3.45
N TRP A 225 4.60 -14.55 -3.86
CA TRP A 225 5.77 -13.75 -4.18
C TRP A 225 6.70 -13.59 -2.97
N ALA A 226 6.18 -13.18 -1.81
CA ALA A 226 6.97 -12.98 -0.60
C ALA A 226 7.68 -14.27 -0.16
N LYS A 227 7.01 -15.42 -0.25
CA LYS A 227 7.59 -16.73 0.02
C LYS A 227 8.71 -17.09 -0.96
N GLY A 228 8.56 -16.74 -2.24
CA GLY A 228 9.59 -16.94 -3.26
C GLY A 228 10.83 -16.05 -3.07
N HIS A 229 10.71 -14.97 -2.30
CA HIS A 229 11.77 -13.98 -2.05
C HIS A 229 12.19 -13.93 -0.57
N GLU A 230 12.12 -15.07 0.12
CA GLU A 230 12.44 -15.17 1.54
C GLU A 230 13.89 -14.78 1.85
N GLN A 231 14.83 -15.08 0.93
CA GLN A 231 16.24 -14.72 1.10
C GLN A 231 16.43 -13.20 1.08
N GLU A 232 15.73 -12.51 0.17
CA GLU A 232 15.75 -11.05 0.11
C GLU A 232 15.08 -10.43 1.35
N ASN A 233 14.05 -11.05 1.91
CA ASN A 233 13.41 -10.57 3.15
C ASN A 233 14.33 -10.67 4.38
N GLN A 234 15.34 -11.54 4.36
CA GLN A 234 16.30 -11.67 5.46
C GLN A 234 17.40 -10.60 5.45
N LEU A 235 17.47 -9.77 4.39
CA LEU A 235 18.41 -8.65 4.33
C LEU A 235 18.06 -7.60 5.38
N THR A 236 19.10 -6.99 5.95
CA THR A 236 18.96 -5.98 7.01
C THR A 236 19.79 -4.74 6.74
N TRP A 237 19.31 -3.59 7.19
CA TRP A 237 19.98 -2.29 7.06
C TRP A 237 19.90 -1.53 8.38
N LYS A 238 20.79 -0.57 8.58
CA LYS A 238 20.70 0.31 9.76
C LYS A 238 19.37 1.06 9.73
N GLY A 239 18.62 1.04 10.84
CA GLY A 239 17.29 1.65 10.89
C GLY A 239 17.31 3.14 10.57
N VAL A 240 18.34 3.88 11.04
CA VAL A 240 18.52 5.31 10.71
C VAL A 240 18.74 5.55 9.22
N GLU A 241 19.44 4.65 8.52
CA GLU A 241 19.63 4.77 7.06
C GLU A 241 18.34 4.43 6.30
N LEU A 242 17.55 3.46 6.78
CA LEU A 242 16.24 3.17 6.21
C LEU A 242 15.30 4.37 6.33
N LEU A 243 15.27 5.01 7.50
CA LEU A 243 14.46 6.20 7.73
C LEU A 243 14.88 7.33 6.79
N ASP A 244 16.16 7.71 6.79
CA ASP A 244 16.67 8.81 5.99
C ASP A 244 16.36 8.62 4.49
N ARG A 245 16.66 7.43 3.97
CA ARG A 245 16.33 7.10 2.58
C ARG A 245 14.83 7.14 2.34
N ALA A 246 13.99 6.60 3.21
CA ALA A 246 12.54 6.63 3.01
C ALA A 246 11.96 8.04 3.04
N LEU A 247 12.48 8.92 3.90
CA LEU A 247 12.08 10.33 3.98
C LEU A 247 12.43 11.10 2.70
N ASP A 248 13.62 10.89 2.13
CA ASP A 248 14.01 11.50 0.84
C ASP A 248 12.96 11.20 -0.25
N LYS A 249 12.46 9.95 -0.33
CA LYS A 249 11.48 9.55 -1.35
C LYS A 249 10.12 10.16 -1.04
N THR A 250 9.74 10.16 0.24
CA THR A 250 8.50 10.80 0.72
C THR A 250 8.46 12.28 0.34
N TRP A 251 9.58 12.99 0.53
CA TRP A 251 9.69 14.42 0.23
C TRP A 251 9.52 14.74 -1.26
N ARG A 252 9.98 13.84 -2.15
CA ARG A 252 9.76 13.97 -3.60
C ARG A 252 8.28 13.95 -3.97
N PHE A 253 7.46 13.12 -3.32
CA PHE A 253 6.01 13.11 -3.57
C PHE A 253 5.31 14.35 -3.00
N LEU A 254 5.68 14.74 -1.77
CA LEU A 254 5.11 15.93 -1.13
C LEU A 254 5.40 17.21 -1.91
N SER A 255 6.63 17.39 -2.40
CA SER A 255 7.00 18.53 -3.24
C SER A 255 6.22 18.56 -4.56
N GLN A 256 6.00 17.43 -5.21
CA GLN A 256 5.16 17.35 -6.41
C GLN A 256 3.69 17.66 -6.13
N SER A 257 3.15 17.18 -5.02
CA SER A 257 1.78 17.47 -4.58
C SER A 257 1.58 18.98 -4.33
N LEU A 258 2.52 19.61 -3.63
CA LEU A 258 2.52 21.06 -3.37
C LEU A 258 2.53 21.89 -4.66
N LEU A 259 3.34 21.48 -5.65
CA LEU A 259 3.38 22.14 -6.95
C LEU A 259 2.04 22.05 -7.70
N ARG A 260 1.39 20.88 -7.67
CA ARG A 260 0.06 20.68 -8.29
C ARG A 260 -1.03 21.49 -7.59
N SER A 261 -1.01 21.55 -6.27
CA SER A 261 -1.95 22.36 -5.48
C SER A 261 -1.83 23.86 -5.82
N ASN A 262 -0.59 24.38 -5.92
CA ASN A 262 -0.36 25.79 -6.25
C ASN A 262 -0.79 26.17 -7.67
N GLN A 263 -0.72 25.23 -8.63
CA GLN A 263 -1.21 25.45 -10.00
C GLN A 263 -2.75 25.40 -10.09
N GLY A 264 -3.42 24.67 -9.18
CA GLY A 264 -4.89 24.60 -9.10
C GLY A 264 -5.56 25.81 -8.45
N SER A 265 -4.82 26.63 -7.70
CA SER A 265 -5.32 27.87 -7.07
C SER A 265 -5.22 29.12 -7.96
N VAL A 266 -4.72 28.98 -9.19
CA VAL A 266 -4.72 30.04 -10.22
C VAL A 266 -5.68 29.63 -11.33
N LYS A 267 -6.98 29.57 -11.04
CA LYS A 267 -8.07 29.60 -12.02
C LYS A 267 -9.37 30.04 -11.35
#